data_AF-A0A4Y7IRB1-F1
#
_entry.id   AF-A0A4Y7IRB1-F1
#
_cell.length_a   1.000
_cell.length_b   1.000
_cell.length_c   1.000
_cell.angle_alpha   90.00
_cell.angle_beta   90.00
_cell.angle_gamma   90.00
#
_symmetry.space_group_name_H-M   'P 1'
#
loop_
_entity.id
_entity.type
_entity.pdbx_description
1 polymer ?
#
loop_
_entity_poly.entity_id
_entity_poly.type
_entity_poly.pdbx_seq_one_letter_code
_entity_poly.pdbx_strand_id
1 'polypeptide(L)'
;MNRLIKLFFILTITIMTSVIDLTSAMPMRGQQGNYNGAIDEYYAAMLAGSIKYFKMENTEHAKLCLRDVSKILVDRKAEQAPFRRFPLTCQTNPMICNNNGSPPGTNQCCMKKCVNILEDKNNCGVCGHKCNYSETCCQGRCVNPSYNPRHCGSCNNRCNKGASCSFGLCNYS
;
A
#
# COMPACT_ATOMS: atom_id res chain seq x y z
N MET A 1 -40.48 -20.12 -34.09
CA MET A 1 -39.30 -19.49 -33.43
C MET A 1 -39.46 -19.66 -31.94
N ASN A 2 -38.75 -20.65 -31.42
CA ASN A 2 -39.34 -21.66 -30.55
C ASN A 2 -39.26 -21.29 -29.08
N ARG A 3 -40.29 -21.64 -28.31
CA ARG A 3 -40.31 -21.51 -26.84
C ARG A 3 -39.06 -22.13 -26.19
N LEU A 4 -38.49 -23.15 -26.83
CA LEU A 4 -37.22 -23.77 -26.47
C LEU A 4 -36.02 -22.79 -26.48
N ILE A 5 -35.95 -21.90 -27.48
CA ILE A 5 -34.86 -20.91 -27.61
C ILE A 5 -35.01 -19.84 -26.50
N LYS A 6 -36.24 -19.43 -26.18
CA LYS A 6 -36.49 -18.49 -25.07
C LYS A 6 -36.10 -19.11 -23.72
N LEU A 7 -36.38 -20.39 -23.51
CA LEU A 7 -35.98 -21.12 -22.29
C LEU A 7 -34.46 -21.20 -22.15
N PHE A 8 -33.73 -21.46 -23.24
CA PHE A 8 -32.26 -21.47 -23.23
C PHE A 8 -31.66 -20.10 -22.86
N PHE A 9 -32.17 -19.01 -23.43
CA PHE A 9 -31.70 -17.66 -23.10
C PHE A 9 -32.00 -17.25 -21.65
N ILE A 10 -33.17 -17.64 -21.12
CA ILE A 10 -33.50 -17.36 -19.71
C ILE A 10 -32.57 -18.15 -18.79
N LEU A 11 -32.31 -19.43 -19.11
CA LEU A 11 -31.44 -20.29 -18.31
C LEU A 11 -30.01 -19.72 -18.24
N THR A 12 -29.45 -19.28 -19.37
CA THR A 12 -28.09 -18.72 -19.40
C THR A 12 -27.99 -17.40 -18.64
N ILE A 13 -29.01 -16.52 -18.73
CA ILE A 13 -29.05 -15.27 -17.96
C ILE A 13 -29.12 -15.57 -16.46
N THR A 14 -29.96 -16.53 -16.03
CA THR A 14 -30.07 -16.90 -14.60
C THR A 14 -28.79 -17.53 -14.04
N ILE A 15 -28.10 -18.33 -14.85
CA ILE A 15 -26.82 -18.92 -14.46
C ILE A 15 -25.79 -17.80 -14.30
N MET A 16 -25.69 -16.86 -15.25
CA MET A 16 -24.73 -15.75 -15.18
C MET A 16 -24.99 -14.80 -14.00
N THR A 17 -26.24 -14.50 -13.65
CA THR A 17 -26.54 -13.67 -12.47
C THR A 17 -26.17 -14.36 -11.17
N SER A 18 -26.32 -15.69 -11.08
CA SER A 18 -25.93 -16.46 -9.88
C SER A 18 -24.41 -16.53 -9.65
N VAL A 19 -23.59 -16.36 -10.70
CA VAL A 19 -22.12 -16.32 -10.56
C VAL A 19 -21.64 -14.96 -10.01
N ILE A 20 -22.40 -13.88 -10.27
CA ILE A 20 -22.06 -12.53 -9.80
C ILE A 20 -22.20 -12.43 -8.28
N ASP A 21 -23.19 -13.11 -7.68
CA ASP A 21 -23.42 -13.12 -6.23
C ASP A 21 -22.33 -13.87 -5.43
N LEU A 22 -21.56 -14.77 -6.05
CA LEU A 22 -20.43 -15.45 -5.39
C LEU A 22 -19.12 -14.63 -5.39
N THR A 23 -19.04 -13.53 -6.15
CA THR A 23 -17.82 -12.70 -6.22
C THR A 23 -17.90 -11.41 -5.38
N SER A 24 -19.09 -11.04 -4.91
CA SER A 24 -19.30 -9.90 -4.01
C SER A 24 -19.11 -10.24 -2.53
N ALA A 25 -18.93 -11.52 -2.18
CA ALA A 25 -18.69 -11.99 -0.81
C ALA A 25 -17.23 -12.43 -0.59
N MET A 26 -16.25 -11.62 -1.01
CA MET A 26 -14.92 -11.69 -0.38
C MET A 26 -14.94 -10.77 0.85
N PRO A 27 -14.77 -11.30 2.07
CA PRO A 27 -14.53 -10.44 3.22
C PRO A 27 -13.21 -9.71 2.94
N MET A 28 -13.29 -8.38 2.85
CA MET A 28 -12.11 -7.55 3.06
C MET A 28 -11.48 -8.06 4.35
N ARG A 29 -10.28 -8.62 4.24
CA ARG A 29 -9.45 -8.98 5.37
C ARG A 29 -9.10 -7.66 6.05
N GLY A 30 -9.98 -7.22 6.93
CA GLY A 30 -9.70 -6.16 7.87
C GLY A 30 -8.48 -6.64 8.64
N GLN A 31 -7.33 -6.07 8.32
CA GLN A 31 -6.23 -6.14 9.25
C GLN A 31 -6.76 -5.51 10.53
N GLN A 32 -6.92 -6.32 11.57
CA GLN A 32 -6.96 -5.84 12.95
C GLN A 32 -5.61 -5.18 13.21
N GLY A 33 -5.43 -3.98 12.67
CA GLY A 33 -4.51 -3.01 13.22
C GLY A 33 -5.06 -2.68 14.59
N ASN A 34 -4.21 -2.82 15.60
CA ASN A 34 -4.47 -2.40 16.96
C ASN A 34 -4.86 -0.90 16.96
N TYR A 35 -6.16 -0.60 16.87
CA TYR A 35 -6.72 0.74 16.96
C TYR A 35 -6.56 1.20 18.41
N ASN A 36 -5.40 1.78 18.71
CA ASN A 36 -5.19 2.52 19.94
C ASN A 36 -6.06 3.78 19.88
N GLY A 37 -7.02 3.94 20.79
CA GLY A 37 -7.91 5.11 20.90
C GLY A 37 -7.24 6.47 21.08
N ALA A 38 -5.90 6.54 21.04
CA ALA A 38 -5.11 7.77 21.00
C ALA A 38 -5.00 8.37 19.57
N ILE A 39 -5.34 7.60 18.52
CA ILE A 39 -5.26 8.06 17.12
C ILE A 39 -6.47 8.97 16.78
N ASP A 40 -7.62 8.78 17.45
CA ASP A 40 -8.80 9.61 17.26
C ASP A 40 -8.58 11.06 17.71
N GLU A 41 -7.82 11.30 18.78
CA GLU A 41 -7.54 12.65 19.28
C GLU A 41 -6.58 13.43 18.34
N TYR A 42 -5.65 12.72 17.68
CA TYR A 42 -4.73 13.30 16.70
C TYR A 42 -5.42 13.63 15.37
N TYR A 43 -6.27 12.72 14.86
CA TYR A 43 -7.04 12.96 13.64
C TYR A 43 -8.14 14.01 13.87
N ALA A 44 -8.77 14.03 15.05
CA ALA A 44 -9.71 15.08 15.46
C ALA A 44 -9.01 16.45 15.56
N ALA A 45 -7.78 16.51 16.09
CA ALA A 45 -6.99 17.75 16.13
C ALA A 45 -6.55 18.22 14.74
N MET A 46 -6.20 17.29 13.84
CA MET A 46 -5.87 17.60 12.44
C MET A 46 -7.09 18.08 11.65
N LEU A 47 -8.25 17.42 11.80
CA LEU A 47 -9.52 17.87 11.22
C LEU A 47 -9.94 19.23 11.79
N ALA A 48 -9.82 19.46 13.10
CA ALA A 48 -10.09 20.76 13.71
C ALA A 48 -9.13 21.86 13.24
N GLY A 49 -7.87 21.51 12.97
CA GLY A 49 -6.87 22.38 12.35
C GLY A 49 -7.21 22.72 10.89
N SER A 50 -7.65 21.74 10.10
CA SER A 50 -8.10 21.94 8.73
C SER A 50 -9.39 22.77 8.64
N ILE A 51 -10.30 22.63 9.61
CA ILE A 51 -11.49 23.48 9.74
C ILE A 51 -11.10 24.93 10.02
N LYS A 52 -10.02 25.18 10.77
CA LYS A 52 -9.49 26.53 11.03
C LYS A 52 -9.00 27.25 9.76
N TYR A 53 -8.61 26.50 8.74
CA TYR A 53 -8.14 27.01 7.44
C TYR A 53 -9.23 27.05 6.36
N PHE A 54 -10.35 26.37 6.57
CA PHE A 54 -11.49 26.42 5.67
C PHE A 54 -12.43 27.52 6.17
N LYS A 55 -12.66 28.55 5.34
CA LYS A 55 -13.80 29.46 5.53
C LYS A 55 -15.06 28.62 5.28
N MET A 56 -15.51 27.87 6.29
CA MET A 56 -16.67 26.99 6.17
C MET A 56 -17.91 27.86 6.11
N GLU A 57 -18.53 27.87 4.93
CA GLU A 57 -19.89 28.36 4.77
C GLU A 57 -20.84 27.64 5.71
N ASN A 58 -21.74 28.45 6.25
CA ASN A 58 -22.64 28.23 7.36
C ASN A 58 -23.65 27.10 7.08
N THR A 59 -23.25 25.85 7.30
CA THR A 59 -24.14 24.69 7.19
C THR A 59 -24.35 24.03 8.55
N GLU A 60 -25.61 23.71 8.87
CA GLU A 60 -26.06 23.16 10.16
C GLU A 60 -25.33 21.86 10.57
N HIS A 61 -24.82 21.09 9.59
CA HIS A 61 -24.02 19.88 9.84
C HIS A 61 -22.68 20.19 10.53
N ALA A 62 -22.05 21.32 10.23
CA ALA A 62 -20.79 21.72 10.87
C ALA A 62 -21.01 22.10 12.35
N LYS A 63 -22.19 22.64 12.70
CA LYS A 63 -22.54 23.01 14.08
C LYS A 63 -22.76 21.79 14.97
N LEU A 64 -23.26 20.69 14.41
CA LEU A 64 -23.41 19.41 15.10
C LEU A 64 -22.05 18.77 15.42
N CYS A 65 -21.09 18.79 14.48
CA CYS A 65 -19.73 18.29 14.73
C CYS A 65 -18.94 19.10 15.76
N LEU A 66 -19.23 20.40 15.92
CA LEU A 66 -18.50 21.28 16.83
C LEU A 66 -19.04 21.29 18.26
N ARG A 67 -20.27 20.79 18.48
CA ARG A 67 -20.95 20.84 19.78
C ARG A 67 -20.23 20.02 20.86
N ASP A 68 -19.60 18.91 20.47
CA ASP A 68 -18.82 18.05 21.37
C ASP A 68 -17.38 18.54 21.59
N VAL A 69 -16.83 19.30 20.63
CA VAL A 69 -15.47 19.88 20.72
C VAL A 69 -15.43 21.05 21.71
N SER A 70 -16.55 21.78 21.88
CA SER A 70 -16.64 22.88 22.85
C SER A 70 -16.41 22.45 24.30
N LYS A 71 -16.72 21.20 24.69
CA LYS A 71 -16.41 20.69 26.04
C LYS A 71 -14.91 20.48 26.28
N ILE A 72 -14.12 20.27 25.22
CA ILE A 72 -12.68 20.02 25.29
C ILE A 72 -11.90 21.34 25.43
N LEU A 73 -12.49 22.46 24.98
CA LEU A 73 -11.80 23.76 24.90
C LEU A 73 -12.00 24.66 26.13
N VAL A 74 -12.86 24.30 27.09
CA VAL A 74 -13.17 25.18 28.24
C VAL A 74 -12.08 25.17 29.33
N ASP A 75 -11.08 24.28 29.26
CA ASP A 75 -10.15 24.07 30.39
C ASP A 75 -8.65 24.32 30.13
N ARG A 76 -8.27 25.17 29.16
CA ARG A 76 -6.84 25.52 29.00
C ARG A 76 -6.54 27.01 29.04
N LYS A 77 -6.39 27.54 30.27
CA LYS A 77 -5.21 28.37 30.57
C LYS A 77 -3.97 27.48 30.46
N ALA A 78 -3.40 27.38 29.27
CA ALA A 78 -2.09 26.75 29.05
C ALA A 78 -1.40 27.41 27.85
N GLU A 79 -1.12 28.71 27.97
CA GLU A 79 0.06 29.27 27.31
C GLU A 79 1.28 28.49 27.83
N GLN A 80 2.13 27.97 26.92
CA GLN A 80 3.39 27.26 27.20
C GLN A 80 3.37 25.74 27.47
N ALA A 81 2.47 24.97 26.86
CA ALA A 81 2.80 23.55 26.59
C ALA A 81 3.67 23.47 25.32
N PRO A 82 4.93 22.96 25.35
CA PRO A 82 5.72 22.79 24.15
C PRO A 82 4.98 21.81 23.23
N PHE A 83 4.74 22.23 21.98
CA PHE A 83 4.30 21.34 20.92
C PHE A 83 5.26 20.14 20.92
N ARG A 84 4.84 18.99 21.44
CA ARG A 84 5.63 17.77 21.31
C ARG A 84 5.65 17.48 19.82
N ARG A 85 6.77 17.78 19.16
CA ARG A 85 7.01 17.38 17.78
C ARG A 85 6.99 15.85 17.78
N PHE A 86 5.87 15.27 17.40
CA PHE A 86 5.83 13.83 17.15
C PHE A 86 6.88 13.53 16.07
N PRO A 87 7.79 12.58 16.30
CA PRO A 87 8.79 12.23 15.30
C PRO A 87 8.09 11.82 14.01
N LEU A 88 8.32 12.56 12.93
CA LEU A 88 7.84 12.22 11.59
C LEU A 88 8.64 11.01 11.10
N THR A 89 8.14 9.81 11.42
CA THR A 89 8.71 8.55 10.97
C THR A 89 7.87 7.97 9.83
N CYS A 90 8.43 7.03 9.07
CA CYS A 90 7.68 6.40 7.99
C CYS A 90 6.53 5.53 8.51
N GLN A 91 6.56 5.15 9.80
CA GLN A 91 5.47 4.42 10.43
C GLN A 91 4.24 5.31 10.62
N THR A 92 4.47 6.58 10.97
CA THR A 92 3.41 7.57 11.20
C THR A 92 2.99 8.28 9.92
N ASN A 93 3.86 8.34 8.92
CA ASN A 93 3.57 8.92 7.62
C ASN A 93 4.31 8.15 6.51
N PRO A 94 3.71 7.10 5.91
CA PRO A 94 4.35 6.31 4.86
C PRO A 94 4.76 7.09 3.62
N MET A 95 4.12 8.24 3.37
CA MET A 95 4.41 9.09 2.21
C MET A 95 5.83 9.68 2.24
N ILE A 96 6.48 9.74 3.40
CA ILE A 96 7.86 10.24 3.48
C ILE A 96 8.86 9.32 2.76
N CYS A 97 8.48 8.07 2.51
CA CYS A 97 9.30 7.15 1.75
C CYS A 97 9.26 7.42 0.24
N ASN A 98 8.42 8.36 -0.21
CA ASN A 98 8.33 8.69 -1.63
C ASN A 98 9.60 9.41 -2.09
N ASN A 99 10.51 8.66 -2.72
CA ASN A 99 11.70 9.22 -3.34
C ASN A 99 11.36 9.76 -4.73
N ASN A 100 11.81 10.98 -5.05
CA ASN A 100 11.57 11.68 -6.32
C ASN A 100 12.24 11.04 -7.57
N GLY A 101 12.67 9.78 -7.48
CA GLY A 101 13.29 9.05 -8.59
C GLY A 101 12.86 7.57 -8.68
N SER A 102 12.07 7.06 -7.74
CA SER A 102 11.55 5.70 -7.80
C SER A 102 10.06 5.73 -8.20
N PRO A 103 9.55 4.70 -8.90
CA PRO A 103 8.12 4.65 -9.23
C PRO A 103 7.25 4.72 -7.96
N PRO A 104 6.04 5.30 -8.03
CA PRO A 104 5.13 5.34 -6.89
C PRO A 104 4.88 3.95 -6.31
N GLY A 105 4.89 3.83 -4.97
CA GLY A 105 4.63 2.57 -4.27
C GLY A 105 5.79 1.57 -4.21
N THR A 106 6.96 1.90 -4.77
CA THR A 106 8.16 1.03 -4.71
C THR A 106 8.97 1.20 -3.43
N ASN A 107 8.99 2.41 -2.88
CA ASN A 107 9.56 2.66 -1.57
C ASN A 107 8.50 2.51 -0.50
N GLN A 108 8.66 1.49 0.35
CA GLN A 108 7.73 1.17 1.42
C GLN A 108 8.41 1.34 2.78
N CYS A 109 7.64 1.74 3.79
CA CYS A 109 8.11 1.70 5.17
C CYS A 109 8.20 0.24 5.64
N CYS A 110 9.41 -0.24 5.88
CA CYS A 110 9.73 -1.54 6.44
C CYS A 110 10.52 -1.38 7.72
N MET A 111 10.00 -1.93 8.82
CA MET A 111 10.71 -1.95 10.12
C MET A 111 11.30 -0.57 10.49
N LYS A 112 10.48 0.49 10.40
CA LYS A 112 10.85 1.91 10.66
C LYS A 112 11.78 2.57 9.64
N LYS A 113 12.09 1.91 8.52
CA LYS A 113 12.97 2.42 7.46
C LYS A 113 12.25 2.44 6.12
N CYS A 114 12.55 3.41 5.29
CA CYS A 114 12.12 3.39 3.89
C CYS A 114 13.04 2.46 3.10
N VAL A 115 12.47 1.47 2.43
CA VAL A 115 13.22 0.51 1.61
C VAL A 115 12.60 0.41 0.22
N ASN A 116 13.42 0.22 -0.81
CA ASN A 116 12.95 -0.04 -2.16
C ASN A 116 12.68 -1.54 -2.33
N ILE A 117 11.41 -1.91 -2.39
CA ILE A 117 11.00 -3.32 -2.52
C ILE A 117 11.39 -3.93 -3.87
N LEU A 118 11.81 -3.12 -4.85
CA LEU A 118 12.25 -3.62 -6.15
C LEU A 118 13.70 -4.09 -6.20
N GLU A 119 14.51 -3.69 -5.21
CA GLU A 119 15.97 -3.86 -5.22
C GLU A 119 16.52 -4.41 -3.89
N ASP A 120 15.80 -4.21 -2.78
CA ASP A 120 16.24 -4.71 -1.48
C ASP A 120 16.06 -6.23 -1.39
N LYS A 121 17.19 -6.94 -1.30
CA LYS A 121 17.26 -8.40 -1.14
C LYS A 121 16.47 -8.92 0.07
N ASN A 122 16.32 -8.14 1.13
CA ASN A 122 15.63 -8.52 2.36
C ASN A 122 14.15 -8.12 2.37
N ASN A 123 13.70 -7.33 1.40
CA ASN A 123 12.33 -6.80 1.32
C ASN A 123 11.81 -6.88 -0.13
N CYS A 124 12.13 -7.96 -0.84
CA CYS A 124 11.95 -8.06 -2.28
C CYS A 124 10.50 -8.34 -2.65
N GLY A 125 9.87 -7.41 -3.37
CA GLY A 125 8.46 -7.43 -3.78
C GLY A 125 7.50 -7.09 -2.64
N VAL A 126 7.84 -7.45 -1.41
CA VAL A 126 7.08 -7.12 -0.20
C VAL A 126 8.01 -7.05 1.01
N CYS A 127 7.62 -6.25 2.00
CA CYS A 127 8.33 -6.10 3.25
C CYS A 127 8.62 -7.44 3.94
N GLY A 128 9.88 -7.67 4.36
CA GLY A 128 10.33 -8.88 5.05
C GLY A 128 10.50 -10.12 4.14
N HIS A 129 10.20 -10.03 2.86
CA HIS A 129 10.44 -11.12 1.92
C HIS A 129 11.91 -11.13 1.48
N LYS A 130 12.70 -11.97 2.15
CA LYS A 130 14.13 -12.11 1.88
C LYS A 130 14.40 -13.15 0.79
N CYS A 131 15.18 -12.77 -0.22
CA CYS A 131 15.66 -13.70 -1.24
C CYS A 131 16.72 -14.66 -0.69
N ASN A 132 16.84 -15.83 -1.32
CA ASN A 132 17.84 -16.82 -0.92
C ASN A 132 19.27 -16.30 -1.10
N TYR A 133 20.23 -17.01 -0.51
CA TYR A 133 21.63 -16.59 -0.52
C TYR A 133 22.17 -16.36 -1.94
N SER A 134 21.88 -17.26 -2.88
CA SER A 134 22.30 -17.18 -4.29
C SER A 134 21.44 -16.25 -5.15
N GLU A 135 20.40 -15.63 -4.58
CA GLU A 135 19.47 -14.78 -5.31
C GLU A 135 19.71 -13.29 -5.02
N THR A 136 19.25 -12.46 -5.94
CA THR A 136 19.18 -11.01 -5.79
C THR A 136 17.76 -10.54 -6.09
N CYS A 137 17.39 -9.36 -5.58
CA CYS A 137 16.11 -8.77 -5.91
C CYS A 137 16.22 -8.00 -7.23
N CYS A 138 15.52 -8.46 -8.26
CA CYS A 138 15.38 -7.73 -9.51
C CYS A 138 13.91 -7.45 -9.76
N GLN A 139 13.55 -6.16 -9.81
CA GLN A 139 12.19 -5.72 -10.13
C GLN A 139 11.14 -6.36 -9.21
N GLY A 140 11.47 -6.48 -7.92
CA GLY A 140 10.59 -7.06 -6.91
C GLY A 140 10.48 -8.59 -6.95
N ARG A 141 11.38 -9.26 -7.67
CA ARG A 141 11.44 -10.72 -7.73
C ARG A 141 12.83 -11.23 -7.37
N CYS A 142 12.87 -12.28 -6.55
CA CYS A 142 14.10 -13.00 -6.29
C CYS A 142 14.49 -13.79 -7.53
N VAL A 143 15.70 -13.53 -8.04
CA VAL A 143 16.25 -14.22 -9.21
C VAL A 143 17.69 -14.62 -8.93
N ASN A 144 18.11 -15.77 -9.45
CA ASN A 144 19.50 -16.21 -9.38
C ASN A 144 20.27 -15.70 -10.61
N PRO A 145 21.15 -14.69 -10.48
CA PRO A 145 21.85 -14.11 -11.62
C PRO A 145 22.91 -15.05 -12.19
N SER A 146 23.28 -16.14 -11.48
CA SER A 146 24.28 -17.09 -11.99
C SER A 146 23.74 -17.99 -13.10
N TYR A 147 22.42 -18.20 -13.15
CA TYR A 147 21.79 -19.15 -14.06
C TYR A 147 20.57 -18.62 -14.80
N ASN A 148 20.10 -17.41 -14.49
CA ASN A 148 18.95 -16.83 -15.16
C ASN A 148 19.38 -16.07 -16.44
N PRO A 149 19.02 -16.52 -17.65
CA PRO A 149 19.44 -15.87 -18.90
C PRO A 149 18.85 -14.46 -19.10
N ARG A 150 17.86 -14.04 -18.30
CA ARG A 150 17.29 -12.68 -18.34
C ARG A 150 17.96 -11.71 -17.36
N HIS A 151 18.74 -12.23 -16.41
CA HIS A 151 19.39 -11.46 -15.34
C HIS A 151 20.81 -11.99 -15.10
N CYS A 152 21.54 -12.34 -16.15
CA CYS A 152 22.80 -13.06 -16.05
C CYS A 152 23.91 -12.15 -15.53
N GLY A 153 24.50 -12.48 -14.38
CA GLY A 153 25.52 -11.66 -13.71
C GLY A 153 24.97 -10.41 -13.00
N SER A 154 23.92 -9.77 -13.55
CA SER A 154 23.25 -8.61 -12.95
C SER A 154 21.79 -8.49 -13.39
N CYS A 155 21.01 -7.69 -12.66
CA CYS A 155 19.61 -7.45 -13.00
C CYS A 155 19.46 -6.85 -14.40
N ASN A 156 18.53 -7.38 -15.20
CA ASN A 156 18.21 -6.95 -16.56
C ASN A 156 19.36 -7.14 -17.57
N ASN A 157 20.40 -7.90 -17.21
CA ASN A 157 21.43 -8.31 -18.16
C ASN A 157 21.02 -9.60 -18.87
N ARG A 158 20.28 -9.44 -19.97
CA ARG A 158 19.77 -10.56 -20.75
C ARG A 158 20.83 -11.09 -21.72
N CYS A 159 21.05 -12.40 -21.72
CA CYS A 159 21.85 -13.07 -22.74
C CYS A 159 21.15 -13.06 -24.11
N ASN A 160 21.95 -13.10 -25.18
CA ASN A 160 21.46 -13.22 -26.55
C ASN A 160 20.49 -14.40 -26.71
N LYS A 161 19.59 -14.32 -27.68
CA LYS A 161 18.58 -15.38 -27.89
C LYS A 161 19.28 -16.73 -28.12
N GLY A 162 18.96 -17.71 -27.29
CA GLY A 162 19.55 -19.06 -27.34
C GLY A 162 20.82 -19.24 -26.50
N ALA A 163 21.41 -18.16 -25.97
CA ALA A 163 22.56 -18.23 -25.09
C ALA A 163 22.19 -18.72 -23.68
N SER A 164 23.01 -19.60 -23.13
CA SER A 164 22.91 -20.04 -21.73
C SER A 164 23.53 -19.00 -20.79
N CYS A 165 23.11 -19.05 -19.53
CA CYS A 165 23.76 -18.33 -18.43
C CYS A 165 24.35 -19.35 -17.47
N SER A 166 25.65 -19.31 -17.26
CA SER A 166 26.33 -20.14 -16.27
C SER A 166 27.34 -19.30 -15.51
N PHE A 167 27.35 -19.43 -14.18
CA PHE A 167 28.20 -18.66 -13.28
C PHE A 167 28.13 -17.13 -13.48
N GLY A 168 26.99 -16.63 -14.00
CA GLY A 168 26.77 -15.21 -14.24
C GLY A 168 27.35 -14.70 -15.57
N LEU A 169 27.74 -15.60 -16.47
CA LEU A 169 28.28 -15.28 -17.78
C LEU A 169 27.43 -15.90 -18.88
N CYS A 170 27.15 -15.12 -19.92
CA CYS A 170 26.43 -15.59 -21.11
C CYS A 170 27.36 -16.42 -22.01
N ASN A 171 26.90 -17.57 -22.49
CA ASN A 171 27.69 -18.51 -23.31
C ASN A 171 29.01 -18.95 -22.65
N TYR A 172 28.98 -19.16 -21.33
CA TYR A 172 30.10 -19.78 -20.63
C TYR A 172 30.11 -21.28 -20.95
N SER A 173 30.94 -21.64 -21.91
CA SER A 173 31.18 -22.99 -22.44
C SER A 173 32.67 -23.19 -22.68
#